data_AF-A0A543LLT0-F1
#
_entry.id   AF-A0A543LLT0-F1
#
_cell.length_a   1.000
_cell.length_b   1.000
_cell.length_c   1.000
_cell.angle_alpha   90.00
_cell.angle_beta   90.00
_cell.angle_gamma   90.00
#
_symmetry.space_group_name_H-M   'P 1'
#
loop_
_entity.id
_entity.type
_entity.pdbx_description
1 polymer ?
#
loop_
_entity_poly.entity_id
_entity_poly.type
_entity_poly.pdbx_seq_one_letter_code
_entity_poly.pdbx_strand_id
1 'polypeptide(L)'
;MSIASSLTIAQPNPDGSLPVPAAPDAAANAAAEALQREAQFEALQTQVAQLQEILAKPLTEILAEHDKAKEAAAAWDSFGAMWMLSQRAMRRVAMDLAAQQGVSEQEVVARALAYANQVLNVEDEDLGGTVAPAQLAHIARHKPFLRKQFR
;
A
#
# COMPACT_ATOMS: atom_id res chain seq x y z
N MET A 1 -69.50 34.47 15.94
CA MET A 1 -68.56 33.56 16.63
C MET A 1 -68.18 34.21 17.95
N SER A 2 -68.26 33.47 19.06
CA SER A 2 -68.25 34.04 20.42
C SER A 2 -66.82 34.36 20.90
N ILE A 3 -66.61 35.58 21.39
CA ILE A 3 -65.36 36.10 22.00
C ILE A 3 -64.95 35.38 23.30
N ALA A 4 -65.82 34.53 23.85
CA ALA A 4 -65.57 33.79 25.08
C ALA A 4 -64.51 32.68 24.92
N SER A 5 -64.29 32.18 23.70
CA SER A 5 -63.37 31.07 23.44
C SER A 5 -61.90 31.48 23.35
N SER A 6 -61.59 32.79 23.34
CA SER A 6 -60.24 33.34 23.19
C SER A 6 -59.67 33.96 24.47
N LEU A 7 -60.42 33.95 25.58
CA LEU A 7 -59.97 34.49 26.87
C LEU A 7 -59.28 33.38 27.68
N THR A 8 -57.96 33.27 27.56
CA THR A 8 -57.13 32.52 28.52
C THR A 8 -56.92 33.38 29.76
N ILE A 9 -57.41 32.93 30.91
CA ILE A 9 -57.13 33.55 32.21
C ILE A 9 -55.79 33.00 32.70
N ALA A 10 -54.78 33.85 32.84
CA ALA A 10 -53.47 33.45 33.36
C ALA A 10 -53.59 33.03 34.83
N GLN A 11 -53.15 31.82 35.15
CA GLN A 11 -53.07 31.30 36.52
C GLN A 11 -51.85 31.93 37.23
N PRO A 12 -52.00 32.44 38.47
CA PRO A 12 -50.87 32.97 39.24
C PRO A 12 -49.89 31.85 39.63
N ASN A 13 -48.62 32.20 39.74
CA ASN A 13 -47.56 31.35 40.26
C ASN A 13 -47.79 31.06 41.77
N PRO A 14 -47.12 30.03 42.34
CA PRO A 14 -47.32 29.62 43.74
C PRO A 14 -47.00 30.69 44.79
N ASP A 15 -46.25 31.73 44.41
CA ASP A 15 -45.88 32.88 45.21
C ASP A 15 -46.85 34.08 45.06
N GLY A 16 -47.93 33.92 44.29
CA GLY A 16 -48.93 34.95 44.04
C GLY A 16 -48.59 35.93 42.90
N SER A 17 -47.45 35.76 42.22
CA SER A 17 -47.10 36.57 41.05
C SER A 17 -47.86 36.13 39.79
N LEU A 18 -48.21 37.06 38.90
CA LEU A 18 -48.77 36.71 37.59
C LEU A 18 -47.64 36.32 36.63
N PRO A 19 -47.76 35.24 35.84
CA PRO A 19 -46.75 34.91 34.84
C PRO A 19 -46.68 36.04 33.81
N VAL A 20 -45.56 36.75 33.80
CA VAL A 20 -45.28 37.75 32.76
C VAL A 20 -45.11 36.99 31.45
N PRO A 21 -45.88 37.31 30.38
CA PRO A 21 -45.65 36.71 29.07
C PRO A 21 -44.21 36.96 28.68
N ALA A 22 -43.48 35.90 28.33
CA ALA A 22 -42.11 36.05 27.83
C ALA A 22 -42.15 37.05 26.67
N ALA A 23 -41.35 38.12 26.76
CA ALA A 23 -41.30 39.11 25.71
C ALA A 23 -41.02 38.42 24.37
N PRO A 24 -41.74 38.74 23.28
CA PRO A 24 -41.57 38.08 21.99
C PRO A 24 -40.11 38.10 21.51
N ASP A 25 -39.35 39.13 21.91
CA ASP A 25 -37.92 39.28 21.64
C ASP A 25 -37.06 38.18 22.30
N ALA A 26 -37.44 37.66 23.46
CA ALA A 26 -36.71 36.58 24.14
C ALA A 26 -36.89 35.23 23.43
N ALA A 27 -38.09 34.95 22.91
CA ALA A 27 -38.34 33.75 22.10
C ALA A 27 -37.67 33.83 20.72
N ALA A 28 -37.65 35.02 20.11
CA ALA A 28 -36.95 35.27 18.85
C ALA A 28 -35.43 35.12 19.01
N ASN A 29 -34.84 35.63 20.10
CA ASN A 29 -33.41 35.48 20.39
C ASN A 29 -33.03 34.03 20.68
N ALA A 30 -33.85 33.27 21.42
CA ALA A 30 -33.61 31.85 21.66
C ALA A 30 -33.68 31.01 20.37
N ALA A 31 -34.62 31.32 19.46
CA ALA A 31 -34.69 30.68 18.14
C ALA A 31 -33.49 31.05 17.25
N ALA A 32 -33.03 32.31 17.28
CA ALA A 32 -31.84 32.75 16.58
C ALA A 32 -30.55 32.07 17.11
N GLU A 33 -30.42 31.91 18.43
CA GLU A 33 -29.31 31.17 19.04
C GLU A 33 -29.36 29.68 18.70
N ALA A 34 -30.54 29.06 18.65
CA ALA A 34 -30.70 27.67 18.24
C ALA A 34 -30.26 27.46 16.79
N LEU A 35 -30.70 28.34 15.88
CA LEU A 35 -30.29 28.32 14.47
C LEU A 35 -28.77 28.54 14.31
N GLN A 36 -28.18 29.42 15.11
CA GLN A 36 -26.73 29.62 15.13
C GLN A 36 -25.97 28.39 15.64
N ARG A 37 -26.48 27.68 16.64
CA ARG A 37 -25.89 26.41 17.10
C ARG A 37 -25.98 25.34 16.02
N GLU A 38 -27.12 25.20 15.35
CA GLU A 38 -27.29 24.27 14.23
C GLU A 38 -26.29 24.57 13.10
N ALA A 39 -26.16 25.84 12.71
CA ALA A 39 -25.16 26.27 11.72
C ALA A 39 -23.72 25.99 12.16
N GLN A 40 -23.39 26.16 13.45
CA GLN A 40 -22.08 25.79 14.00
C GLN A 40 -21.86 24.27 13.98
N PHE A 41 -22.87 23.47 14.28
CA PHE A 41 -22.80 22.00 14.20
C PHE A 41 -22.57 21.53 12.77
N GLU A 42 -23.27 22.08 11.80
CA GLU A 42 -23.07 21.75 10.37
C GLU A 42 -21.66 22.15 9.90
N ALA A 43 -21.18 23.32 10.31
CA ALA A 43 -19.81 23.76 10.02
C ALA A 43 -18.76 22.82 10.64
N LEU A 44 -18.98 22.38 11.88
CA LEU A 44 -18.09 21.42 12.56
C LEU A 44 -18.13 20.03 11.90
N GLN A 45 -19.31 19.53 11.51
CA GLN A 45 -19.43 18.27 10.77
C GLN A 45 -18.68 18.35 9.44
N THR A 46 -18.80 19.47 8.73
CA THR A 46 -18.09 19.71 7.47
C THR A 46 -16.58 19.70 7.68
N GLN A 47 -16.08 20.35 8.73
CA GLN A 47 -14.65 20.33 9.07
C GLN A 47 -14.16 18.93 9.44
N VAL A 48 -14.94 18.17 10.20
CA VAL A 48 -14.59 16.78 10.56
C VAL A 48 -14.54 15.90 9.31
N ALA A 49 -15.51 16.03 8.40
CA ALA A 49 -15.52 15.28 7.15
C ALA A 49 -14.30 15.60 6.28
N GLN A 50 -13.95 16.89 6.14
CA GLN A 50 -12.76 17.32 5.42
C GLN A 50 -11.47 16.78 6.04
N LEU A 51 -11.36 16.81 7.38
CA LEU A 51 -10.20 16.25 8.07
C LEU A 51 -10.11 14.74 7.90
N GLN A 52 -11.24 14.03 7.97
CA GLN A 52 -11.28 12.59 7.71
C GLN A 52 -10.83 12.26 6.28
N GLU A 53 -11.25 13.03 5.28
CA GLU A 53 -10.83 12.85 3.89
C GLU A 53 -9.32 13.06 3.72
N ILE A 54 -8.78 14.15 4.30
CA ILE A 54 -7.35 14.47 4.25
C ILE A 54 -6.52 13.38 4.94
N LEU A 55 -7.00 12.83 6.06
CA LEU A 55 -6.29 11.80 6.82
C LEU A 55 -6.44 10.39 6.23
N ALA A 56 -7.55 10.10 5.56
CA ALA A 56 -7.77 8.81 4.90
C ALA A 56 -6.87 8.62 3.66
N LYS A 57 -6.58 9.71 2.94
CA LYS A 57 -5.72 9.69 1.75
C LYS A 57 -4.33 9.09 2.00
N PRO A 58 -3.50 9.59 2.95
CA PRO A 58 -2.17 9.03 3.19
C PRO A 58 -2.22 7.57 3.66
N LEU A 59 -3.22 7.18 4.46
CA LEU A 59 -3.37 5.78 4.88
C LEU A 59 -3.66 4.88 3.68
N THR A 60 -4.52 5.32 2.76
CA THR A 60 -4.84 4.58 1.54
C THR A 60 -3.60 4.42 0.65
N GLU A 61 -2.81 5.48 0.50
CA GLU A 61 -1.55 5.44 -0.25
C GLU A 61 -0.54 4.47 0.37
N ILE A 62 -0.32 4.52 1.69
CA ILE A 62 0.57 3.61 2.41
C ILE A 62 0.14 2.15 2.26
N LEU A 63 -1.16 1.86 2.40
CA LEU A 63 -1.68 0.51 2.24
C LEU A 63 -1.49 0.01 0.80
N ALA A 64 -1.73 0.87 -0.19
CA ALA A 64 -1.52 0.52 -1.59
C ALA A 64 -0.03 0.25 -1.91
N GLU A 65 0.89 1.03 -1.36
CA GLU A 65 2.34 0.78 -1.49
C GLU A 65 2.74 -0.55 -0.83
N HIS A 66 2.19 -0.83 0.34
CA HIS A 66 2.45 -2.07 1.07
C HIS A 66 1.92 -3.30 0.32
N ASP A 67 0.74 -3.23 -0.28
CA ASP A 67 0.19 -4.33 -1.08
C ASP A 67 1.04 -4.56 -2.35
N LYS A 68 1.47 -3.49 -3.03
CA LYS A 68 2.45 -3.60 -4.13
C LYS A 68 3.76 -4.24 -3.69
N ALA A 69 4.25 -3.90 -2.50
CA ALA A 69 5.48 -4.49 -1.95
C ALA A 69 5.32 -5.99 -1.67
N LYS A 70 4.15 -6.42 -1.16
CA LYS A 70 3.84 -7.84 -0.96
C LYS A 70 3.76 -8.60 -2.27
N GLU A 71 3.10 -8.04 -3.27
CA GLU A 71 3.01 -8.64 -4.61
C GLU A 71 4.40 -8.79 -5.24
N ALA A 72 5.24 -7.75 -5.15
CA ALA A 72 6.62 -7.82 -5.62
C ALA A 72 7.43 -8.88 -4.86
N ALA A 73 7.29 -8.97 -3.54
CA ALA A 73 7.97 -10.00 -2.74
C ALA A 73 7.55 -11.42 -3.15
N ALA A 74 6.25 -11.66 -3.37
CA ALA A 74 5.75 -12.95 -3.83
C ALA A 74 6.24 -13.29 -5.26
N ALA A 75 6.32 -12.29 -6.14
CA ALA A 75 6.89 -12.45 -7.47
C ALA A 75 8.39 -12.81 -7.40
N TRP A 76 9.15 -12.18 -6.51
CA TRP A 76 10.55 -12.52 -6.28
C TRP A 76 10.75 -13.93 -5.71
N ASP A 77 9.91 -14.34 -4.76
CA ASP A 77 9.95 -15.69 -4.17
C ASP A 77 9.68 -16.78 -5.23
N SER A 78 8.59 -16.61 -5.99
CA SER A 78 8.25 -17.54 -7.08
C SER A 78 9.30 -17.57 -8.20
N PHE A 79 9.85 -16.41 -8.57
CA PHE A 79 10.97 -16.33 -9.51
C PHE A 79 12.21 -17.07 -8.97
N GLY A 80 12.55 -16.85 -7.69
CA GLY A 80 13.66 -17.53 -7.03
C GLY A 80 13.49 -19.05 -6.99
N ALA A 81 12.28 -19.53 -6.68
CA ALA A 81 11.96 -20.96 -6.70
C ALA A 81 12.11 -21.56 -8.10
N MET A 82 11.57 -20.90 -9.13
CA MET A 82 11.69 -21.33 -10.53
C MET A 82 13.15 -21.35 -10.99
N TRP A 83 13.92 -20.31 -10.63
CA TRP A 83 15.35 -20.21 -10.94
C TRP A 83 16.15 -21.34 -10.29
N MET A 84 15.91 -21.64 -9.01
CA MET A 84 16.61 -22.74 -8.33
C MET A 84 16.23 -24.10 -8.92
N LEU A 85 14.96 -24.30 -9.27
CA LEU A 85 14.50 -25.52 -9.91
C LEU A 85 15.15 -25.71 -11.29
N SER A 86 15.18 -24.66 -12.12
CA SER A 86 15.79 -24.73 -13.46
C SER A 86 17.30 -25.01 -13.37
N GLN A 87 18.02 -24.35 -12.45
CA GLN A 87 19.43 -24.61 -12.20
C GLN A 87 19.68 -26.07 -11.78
N ARG A 88 18.83 -26.64 -10.91
CA ARG A 88 18.94 -28.06 -10.50
C ARG A 88 18.64 -29.02 -11.64
N ALA A 89 17.63 -28.74 -12.45
CA ALA A 89 17.28 -29.55 -13.61
C ALA A 89 18.41 -29.55 -14.66
N MET A 90 18.95 -28.37 -14.99
CA MET A 90 20.09 -28.23 -15.90
C MET A 90 21.34 -28.92 -15.37
N ARG A 91 21.63 -28.80 -14.05
CA ARG A 91 22.74 -29.54 -13.42
C ARG A 91 22.55 -31.05 -13.57
N ARG A 92 21.34 -31.58 -13.37
CA ARG A 92 21.10 -33.02 -13.52
C ARG A 92 21.40 -33.49 -14.95
N VAL A 93 20.89 -32.77 -15.95
CA VAL A 93 21.16 -33.06 -17.36
C VAL A 93 22.65 -33.01 -17.67
N ALA A 94 23.36 -32.00 -17.17
CA ALA A 94 24.81 -31.88 -17.36
C ALA A 94 25.59 -33.06 -16.76
N MET A 95 25.19 -33.53 -15.57
CA MET A 95 25.82 -34.70 -14.94
C MET A 95 25.52 -36.00 -15.69
N ASP A 96 24.28 -36.18 -16.18
CA ASP A 96 23.91 -37.35 -16.98
C ASP A 96 24.72 -37.40 -18.29
N LEU A 97 24.92 -36.25 -18.95
CA LEU A 97 25.75 -36.15 -20.16
C LEU A 97 27.24 -36.32 -19.88
N ALA A 98 27.74 -35.81 -18.74
CA ALA A 98 29.13 -35.98 -18.34
C ALA A 98 29.46 -37.44 -18.04
N ALA A 99 28.55 -38.15 -17.36
CA ALA A 99 28.71 -39.57 -17.08
C ALA A 99 28.80 -40.40 -18.37
N GLN A 100 28.02 -40.07 -19.40
CA GLN A 100 28.11 -40.71 -20.72
C GLN A 100 29.48 -40.49 -21.39
N GLN A 101 30.14 -39.38 -21.08
CA GLN A 101 31.46 -39.02 -21.60
C GLN A 101 32.61 -39.47 -20.69
N GLY A 102 32.32 -40.15 -19.56
CA GLY A 102 33.32 -40.54 -18.57
C GLY A 102 33.94 -39.37 -17.79
N VAL A 103 33.29 -38.19 -17.82
CA VAL A 103 33.75 -36.99 -17.12
C VAL A 103 33.19 -36.98 -15.70
N SER A 104 34.05 -36.68 -14.72
CA SER A 104 33.64 -36.62 -13.31
C SER A 104 32.81 -35.38 -13.00
N GLU A 105 31.92 -35.48 -11.98
CA GLU A 105 31.17 -34.31 -11.49
C GLU A 105 32.09 -33.16 -11.08
N GLN A 106 33.23 -33.48 -10.44
CA GLN A 106 34.19 -32.47 -9.98
C GLN A 106 34.75 -31.65 -11.16
N GLU A 107 35.04 -32.31 -12.28
CA GLU A 107 35.52 -31.64 -13.49
C GLU A 107 34.43 -30.78 -14.14
N VAL A 108 33.19 -31.26 -14.18
CA VAL A 108 32.05 -30.47 -14.67
C VAL A 108 31.86 -29.20 -13.83
N VAL A 109 31.92 -29.32 -12.50
CA VAL A 109 31.79 -28.18 -11.58
C VAL A 109 32.95 -27.20 -11.76
N ALA A 110 34.19 -27.70 -11.87
CA ALA A 110 35.36 -26.86 -12.10
C ALA A 110 35.24 -26.07 -13.42
N ARG A 111 34.77 -26.71 -14.49
CA ARG A 111 34.52 -26.06 -15.78
C ARG A 111 33.41 -25.00 -15.68
N ALA A 112 32.31 -25.30 -15.01
CA ALA A 112 31.23 -24.34 -14.80
C ALA A 112 31.69 -23.08 -14.03
N LEU A 113 32.51 -23.25 -12.99
CA LEU A 113 33.11 -22.14 -12.25
C LEU A 113 34.09 -21.34 -13.10
N ALA A 114 34.86 -22.00 -13.97
CA ALA A 114 35.77 -21.33 -14.90
C ALA A 114 34.98 -20.46 -15.89
N TYR A 115 33.91 -21.00 -16.50
CA TYR A 115 33.05 -20.23 -17.43
C TYR A 115 32.37 -19.06 -16.74
N ALA A 116 31.84 -19.25 -15.51
CA ALA A 116 31.27 -18.14 -14.74
C ALA A 116 32.30 -17.04 -14.49
N ASN A 117 33.52 -17.40 -14.10
CA ASN A 117 34.60 -16.44 -13.91
C ASN A 117 35.03 -15.73 -15.20
N GLN A 118 35.04 -16.42 -16.34
CA GLN A 118 35.33 -15.81 -17.63
C GLN A 118 34.27 -14.74 -17.98
N VAL A 119 32.98 -15.08 -17.90
CA VAL A 119 31.88 -14.12 -18.14
C VAL A 119 31.97 -12.93 -17.19
N LEU A 120 32.36 -13.14 -15.94
CA LEU A 120 32.47 -12.06 -14.97
C LEU A 120 33.70 -11.18 -15.20
N ASN A 121 34.83 -11.70 -15.67
CA ASN A 121 36.10 -10.97 -15.67
C ASN A 121 36.65 -10.60 -17.05
N VAL A 122 36.15 -11.22 -18.12
CA VAL A 122 36.54 -10.94 -19.50
C VAL A 122 35.46 -10.06 -20.15
N GLU A 123 35.89 -9.09 -20.97
CA GLU A 123 34.97 -8.27 -21.77
C GLU A 123 34.39 -9.10 -22.91
N ASP A 124 33.11 -8.87 -23.21
CA ASP A 124 32.35 -9.53 -24.28
C ASP A 124 32.25 -11.06 -24.25
N GLU A 125 32.82 -11.73 -23.26
CA GLU A 125 32.64 -13.17 -23.05
C GLU A 125 31.21 -13.47 -22.58
N ASP A 126 30.54 -14.39 -23.28
CA ASP A 126 29.27 -14.99 -22.92
C ASP A 126 29.34 -16.52 -22.90
N LEU A 127 28.29 -17.17 -22.39
CA LEU A 127 28.23 -18.64 -22.34
C LEU A 127 27.83 -19.27 -23.69
N GLY A 128 27.77 -18.48 -24.77
CA GLY A 128 27.22 -18.84 -26.06
C GLY A 128 25.74 -19.21 -26.02
N GLY A 129 25.25 -19.77 -27.12
CA GLY A 129 23.86 -20.22 -27.28
C GLY A 129 22.86 -19.11 -27.60
N THR A 130 21.56 -19.44 -27.58
CA THR A 130 20.47 -18.48 -27.79
C THR A 130 20.13 -17.72 -26.50
N VAL A 131 21.11 -17.01 -25.95
CA VAL A 131 20.86 -16.09 -24.84
C VAL A 131 20.28 -14.80 -25.40
N ALA A 132 19.12 -14.36 -24.88
CA ALA A 132 18.52 -13.11 -25.33
C ALA A 132 19.45 -11.93 -24.94
N PRO A 133 19.68 -10.93 -25.82
CA PRO A 133 20.53 -9.77 -25.52
C PRO A 133 20.17 -9.05 -24.20
N ALA A 134 18.90 -9.09 -23.82
CA ALA A 134 18.41 -8.53 -22.55
C ALA A 134 19.00 -9.22 -21.30
N GLN A 135 19.24 -10.54 -21.36
CA GLN A 135 19.85 -11.29 -20.26
C GLN A 135 21.33 -10.96 -20.12
N LEU A 136 22.05 -10.84 -21.24
CA LEU A 136 23.45 -10.38 -21.25
C LEU A 136 23.58 -8.97 -20.67
N ALA A 137 22.71 -8.06 -21.08
CA ALA A 137 22.66 -6.71 -20.52
C ALA A 137 22.33 -6.71 -19.01
N HIS A 138 21.48 -7.62 -18.54
CA HIS A 138 21.17 -7.77 -17.11
C HIS A 138 22.37 -8.27 -16.31
N ILE A 139 23.08 -9.29 -16.80
CA ILE A 139 24.32 -9.79 -16.19
C ILE A 139 25.37 -8.68 -16.16
N ALA A 140 25.56 -7.96 -17.27
CA ALA A 140 26.50 -6.84 -17.37
C ALA A 140 26.28 -5.79 -16.27
N ARG A 141 25.01 -5.38 -16.05
CA ARG A 141 24.65 -4.43 -14.96
C ARG A 141 25.02 -4.93 -13.57
N HIS A 142 25.00 -6.24 -13.34
CA HIS A 142 25.24 -6.84 -12.03
C HIS A 142 26.63 -7.48 -11.87
N LYS A 143 27.49 -7.45 -12.90
CA LYS A 143 28.88 -7.98 -12.84
C LYS A 143 29.64 -7.53 -11.59
N PRO A 144 29.62 -6.25 -11.16
CA PRO A 144 30.34 -5.81 -9.97
C PRO A 144 29.88 -6.49 -8.67
N PHE A 145 28.59 -6.80 -8.57
CA PHE A 145 28.03 -7.52 -7.43
C PHE A 145 28.39 -9.01 -7.51
N LEU A 146 28.19 -9.64 -8.67
CA LEU A 146 28.46 -11.05 -8.88
C LEU A 146 29.94 -11.41 -8.67
N ARG A 147 30.88 -10.56 -9.12
CA ARG A 147 32.33 -10.77 -8.87
C ARG A 147 32.69 -10.93 -7.39
N LYS A 148 31.93 -10.34 -6.47
CA LYS A 148 32.17 -10.49 -5.03
C LYS A 148 31.72 -11.86 -4.50
N GLN A 149 30.75 -12.49 -5.15
CA GLN A 149 30.18 -13.78 -4.75
C GLN A 149 30.93 -14.98 -5.35
N PHE A 150 31.59 -14.78 -6.50
CA PHE A 150 32.33 -15.83 -7.23
C PHE A 150 33.86 -15.82 -6.97
N ARG A 151 34.31 -15.08 -5.95
CA ARG A 151 35.71 -15.07 -5.50
C ARG A 151 36.08 -16.34 -4.71
#